data_AF-A0A7L4JB31-F1
#
_entry.id   AF-A0A7L4JB31-F1
#
_cell.length_a   1.000
_cell.length_b   1.000
_cell.length_c   1.000
_cell.angle_alpha   90.00
_cell.angle_beta   90.00
_cell.angle_gamma   90.00
#
_symmetry.space_group_name_H-M   'P 1'
#
loop_
_entity.id
_entity.type
_entity.pdbx_description
1 polymer ?
#
loop_
_entity_poly.entity_id
_entity_poly.type
_entity_poly.pdbx_seq_one_letter_code
_entity_poly.pdbx_strand_id
1 'polypeptide(L)'
;ITRMEYVHTKSLIYRDVKPENFLVGRPGSKRQHTIHIIDFGLAKEYIDPETKKHIPYREHKSLTGTARYMSINTHLGKEQSRRDDLEALGHMFMYFLRGSLPWQGLKADTLKERYQKIGDTKRATPVEVLCENFPGESTAQPPAPSPLSPVPLSPCVPAEEMATYLRYVRRLDFFEKPDYDYLRKLFTDLFERNGYVFDYEYDWAGKPLPTPIGTMHSEVQVQPPNRDKAQPHTKHQVSN
;
A
#
# COMPACT_ATOMS: atom_id res chain seq x y z
N ILE A 1 -6.90 -0.78 -1.52
CA ILE A 1 -8.18 -1.50 -1.27
C ILE A 1 -8.86 -1.93 -2.57
N THR A 2 -9.15 -1.03 -3.52
CA THR A 2 -9.87 -1.33 -4.78
C THR A 2 -9.30 -2.50 -5.59
N ARG A 3 -7.96 -2.65 -5.65
CA ARG A 3 -7.34 -3.79 -6.32
C ARG A 3 -7.65 -5.13 -5.64
N MET A 4 -7.68 -5.14 -4.31
CA MET A 4 -8.01 -6.34 -3.53
C MET A 4 -9.49 -6.70 -3.67
N GLU A 5 -10.37 -5.70 -3.60
CA GLU A 5 -11.80 -5.90 -3.89
C GLU A 5 -11.99 -6.51 -5.27
N TYR A 6 -11.32 -5.99 -6.31
CA TYR A 6 -11.40 -6.56 -7.65
C TYR A 6 -11.01 -8.04 -7.68
N VAL A 7 -9.90 -8.44 -7.02
CA VAL A 7 -9.51 -9.85 -6.87
C VAL A 7 -10.63 -10.66 -6.20
N HIS A 8 -11.20 -10.13 -5.11
CA HIS A 8 -12.30 -10.78 -4.39
C HIS A 8 -13.60 -10.89 -5.23
N THR A 9 -13.87 -9.95 -6.14
CA THR A 9 -15.00 -10.04 -7.09
C THR A 9 -14.81 -11.15 -8.13
N LYS A 10 -13.56 -11.57 -8.37
CA LYS A 10 -13.21 -12.71 -9.22
C LYS A 10 -13.19 -14.03 -8.46
N SER A 11 -13.81 -14.09 -7.28
CA SER A 11 -13.89 -15.30 -6.44
C SER A 11 -12.53 -15.79 -5.91
N LEU A 12 -11.50 -14.93 -5.94
CA LEU A 12 -10.16 -15.24 -5.47
C LEU A 12 -9.83 -14.50 -4.18
N ILE A 13 -9.02 -15.11 -3.32
CA ILE A 13 -8.24 -14.47 -2.25
C ILE A 13 -6.77 -14.49 -2.65
N TYR A 14 -6.02 -13.46 -2.27
CA TYR A 14 -4.69 -13.18 -2.79
C TYR A 14 -3.58 -13.87 -1.97
N ARG A 15 -3.67 -13.84 -0.63
CA ARG A 15 -2.83 -14.55 0.36
C ARG A 15 -1.33 -14.21 0.40
N ASP A 16 -0.83 -13.28 -0.42
CA ASP A 16 0.57 -12.85 -0.38
C ASP A 16 0.76 -11.33 -0.44
N VAL A 17 -0.02 -10.61 0.36
CA VAL A 17 0.13 -9.15 0.50
C VAL A 17 1.51 -8.81 1.06
N LYS A 18 2.31 -8.11 0.25
CA LYS A 18 3.62 -7.58 0.60
C LYS A 18 4.01 -6.45 -0.37
N PRO A 19 4.77 -5.42 0.03
CA PRO A 19 5.12 -4.29 -0.83
C PRO A 19 5.69 -4.68 -2.19
N GLU A 20 6.48 -5.75 -2.23
CA GLU A 20 7.17 -6.25 -3.42
C GLU A 20 6.21 -6.67 -4.54
N ASN A 21 4.96 -7.01 -4.20
CA ASN A 21 3.94 -7.42 -5.16
C ASN A 21 3.04 -6.26 -5.64
N PHE A 22 3.28 -5.03 -5.18
CA PHE A 22 2.58 -3.83 -5.62
C PHE A 22 3.52 -2.95 -6.44
N LEU A 23 3.26 -2.83 -7.75
CA LEU A 23 4.13 -2.11 -8.66
C LEU A 23 3.44 -0.88 -9.27
N VAL A 24 4.19 0.20 -9.42
CA VAL A 24 3.78 1.37 -10.21
C VAL A 24 3.91 1.08 -11.70
N GLY A 25 3.11 1.74 -12.53
CA GLY A 25 3.26 1.62 -13.98
C GLY A 25 4.57 2.22 -14.48
N ARG A 26 4.97 1.84 -15.69
CA ARG A 26 6.21 2.35 -16.31
C ARG A 26 6.17 3.88 -16.47
N PRO A 27 7.26 4.61 -16.17
CA PRO A 27 7.37 6.05 -16.45
C PRO A 27 7.05 6.36 -17.92
N GLY A 28 6.35 7.46 -18.17
CA GLY A 28 5.92 7.89 -19.51
C GLY A 28 4.73 7.10 -20.09
N SER A 29 4.21 6.09 -19.39
CA SER A 29 3.00 5.38 -19.81
C SER A 29 1.73 6.02 -19.24
N LYS A 30 0.59 5.82 -19.92
CA LYS A 30 -0.74 6.22 -19.42
C LYS A 30 -1.11 5.62 -18.05
N ARG A 31 -0.35 4.62 -17.57
CA ARG A 31 -0.57 3.92 -16.30
C ARG A 31 0.53 4.20 -15.27
N GLN A 32 1.40 5.18 -15.47
CA GLN A 32 2.54 5.43 -14.58
C GLN A 32 2.13 5.63 -13.11
N HIS A 33 0.98 6.29 -12.87
CA HIS A 33 0.45 6.52 -11.52
C HIS A 33 -0.44 5.39 -10.98
N THR A 34 -0.57 4.29 -11.73
CA THR A 34 -1.44 3.16 -11.37
C THR A 34 -0.64 2.13 -10.58
N ILE A 35 -1.11 1.82 -9.37
CA ILE A 35 -0.64 0.65 -8.60
C ILE A 35 -1.27 -0.63 -9.15
N HIS A 36 -0.43 -1.60 -9.49
CA HIS A 36 -0.79 -2.94 -9.97
C HIS A 36 -0.48 -3.98 -8.90
N ILE A 37 -1.26 -5.05 -8.85
CA ILE A 37 -0.94 -6.25 -8.06
C ILE A 37 -0.40 -7.30 -9.03
N ILE A 38 0.72 -7.92 -8.67
CA ILE A 38 1.35 -9.02 -9.40
C ILE A 38 1.43 -10.29 -8.54
N ASP A 39 2.06 -11.35 -9.06
CA ASP A 39 2.34 -12.61 -8.34
C ASP A 39 1.12 -13.24 -7.67
N PHE A 40 0.32 -13.95 -8.47
CA PHE A 40 -0.85 -14.71 -8.01
C PHE A 40 -0.51 -16.16 -7.66
N GLY A 41 0.78 -16.50 -7.47
CA GLY A 41 1.22 -17.89 -7.25
C GLY A 41 0.64 -18.53 -5.98
N LEU A 42 0.25 -17.72 -4.99
CA LEU A 42 -0.42 -18.16 -3.77
C LEU A 42 -1.92 -17.89 -3.76
N ALA A 43 -2.51 -17.32 -4.82
CA ALA A 43 -3.93 -17.03 -4.85
C ALA A 43 -4.77 -18.33 -4.78
N LYS A 44 -6.00 -18.21 -4.27
CA LYS A 44 -6.90 -19.35 -4.10
C LYS A 44 -8.35 -18.94 -4.33
N GLU A 45 -9.14 -19.82 -4.94
CA GLU A 45 -10.59 -19.65 -5.03
C GLU A 45 -11.23 -19.80 -3.65
N TYR A 46 -11.99 -18.79 -3.22
CA TYR A 46 -12.73 -18.81 -1.96
C TYR A 46 -14.24 -19.02 -2.17
N ILE A 47 -14.72 -18.85 -3.40
CA ILE A 47 -16.06 -19.29 -3.84
C ILE A 47 -15.86 -20.46 -4.78
N ASP A 48 -16.54 -21.55 -4.48
CA ASP A 48 -16.57 -22.73 -5.33
C ASP A 48 -17.32 -22.43 -6.65
N PRO A 49 -16.71 -22.71 -7.81
CA PRO A 49 -17.26 -22.29 -9.11
C PRO A 49 -18.54 -23.02 -9.49
N GLU A 50 -18.79 -24.22 -8.97
CA GLU A 50 -19.97 -25.03 -9.27
C GLU A 50 -21.12 -24.66 -8.34
N THR A 51 -20.89 -24.70 -7.03
CA THR A 51 -21.91 -24.51 -6.00
C THR A 51 -22.19 -23.05 -5.69
N LYS A 52 -21.31 -22.13 -6.12
CA LYS A 52 -21.32 -20.70 -5.78
C LYS A 52 -21.28 -20.42 -4.27
N LYS A 53 -20.84 -21.40 -3.46
CA LYS A 53 -20.72 -21.28 -2.01
C LYS A 53 -19.31 -20.92 -1.59
N HIS A 54 -19.19 -20.26 -0.44
CA HIS A 54 -17.90 -20.00 0.17
C HIS A 54 -17.23 -21.32 0.60
N ILE A 55 -15.89 -21.40 0.47
CA ILE A 55 -15.11 -22.53 0.97
C ILE A 55 -15.40 -22.77 2.47
N PRO A 56 -15.42 -24.02 2.94
CA PRO A 56 -15.65 -24.31 4.35
C PRO A 56 -14.50 -23.79 5.21
N TYR A 57 -14.83 -23.39 6.43
CA TYR A 57 -13.83 -23.08 7.44
C TYR A 57 -12.99 -24.32 7.77
N ARG A 58 -11.67 -24.14 7.92
CA ARG A 58 -10.72 -25.19 8.31
C ARG A 58 -9.64 -24.60 9.19
N GLU A 59 -9.06 -25.45 10.03
CA GLU A 59 -7.89 -25.14 10.84
C GLU A 59 -6.71 -26.06 10.47
N HIS A 60 -5.61 -25.96 11.20
CA HIS A 60 -4.38 -26.74 11.00
C HIS A 60 -3.78 -26.58 9.59
N LYS A 61 -3.94 -25.39 8.99
CA LYS A 61 -3.31 -25.03 7.73
C LYS A 61 -1.81 -24.77 7.92
N SER A 62 -1.02 -25.15 6.93
CA SER A 62 0.37 -24.71 6.83
C SER A 62 0.41 -23.19 6.65
N LEU A 63 1.39 -22.55 7.31
CA LEU A 63 1.61 -21.12 7.14
C LEU A 63 2.17 -20.87 5.74
N THR A 64 1.46 -20.05 4.97
CA THR A 64 1.84 -19.64 3.62
C THR A 64 1.75 -18.13 3.51
N GLY A 65 2.57 -17.54 2.63
CA GLY A 65 2.71 -16.10 2.47
C GLY A 65 3.75 -15.47 3.41
N THR A 66 3.83 -14.14 3.38
CA THR A 66 4.89 -13.39 4.08
C THR A 66 4.56 -13.15 5.56
N ALA A 67 5.33 -13.75 6.48
CA ALA A 67 5.10 -13.70 7.94
C ALA A 67 4.89 -12.29 8.51
N ARG A 68 5.63 -11.31 7.95
CA ARG A 68 5.61 -9.92 8.38
C ARG A 68 4.22 -9.29 8.23
N TYR A 69 3.49 -9.61 7.17
CA TYR A 69 2.23 -8.93 6.85
C TYR A 69 0.99 -9.80 7.09
N MET A 70 1.10 -11.13 7.01
CA MET A 70 -0.07 -12.04 7.15
C MET A 70 -0.91 -11.80 8.42
N SER A 71 -2.20 -12.12 8.35
CA SER A 71 -3.14 -11.93 9.46
C SER A 71 -2.78 -12.74 10.72
N ILE A 72 -3.32 -12.33 11.86
CA ILE A 72 -3.26 -13.11 13.10
C ILE A 72 -3.89 -14.50 12.91
N ASN A 73 -5.02 -14.59 12.19
CA ASN A 73 -5.69 -15.88 11.94
C ASN A 73 -4.82 -16.82 11.09
N THR A 74 -4.03 -16.30 10.15
CA THR A 74 -3.07 -17.10 9.38
C THR A 74 -2.00 -17.71 10.29
N HIS A 75 -1.48 -16.93 11.26
CA HIS A 75 -0.54 -17.44 12.26
C HIS A 75 -1.14 -18.55 13.14
N LEU A 76 -2.46 -18.51 13.37
CA LEU A 76 -3.20 -19.55 14.10
C LEU A 76 -3.52 -20.79 13.24
N GLY A 77 -3.03 -20.87 11.99
CA GLY A 77 -3.27 -22.01 11.11
C GLY A 77 -4.71 -22.10 10.62
N LYS A 78 -5.46 -21.00 10.62
CA LYS A 78 -6.83 -20.96 10.10
C LYS A 78 -6.82 -20.80 8.58
N GLU A 79 -7.83 -21.34 7.92
CA GLU A 79 -8.04 -21.11 6.49
C GLU A 79 -8.20 -19.62 6.23
N GLN A 80 -7.50 -19.13 5.21
CA GLN A 80 -7.55 -17.72 4.83
C GLN A 80 -8.83 -17.43 4.04
N SER A 81 -9.29 -16.20 4.18
CA SER A 81 -10.46 -15.63 3.48
C SER A 81 -10.18 -14.16 3.17
N ARG A 82 -11.19 -13.46 2.65
CA ARG A 82 -11.10 -12.04 2.28
C ARG A 82 -10.63 -11.14 3.42
N ARG A 83 -10.99 -11.45 4.67
CA ARG A 83 -10.58 -10.65 5.84
C ARG A 83 -9.07 -10.67 6.05
N ASP A 84 -8.42 -11.78 5.73
CA ASP A 84 -6.99 -11.99 5.96
C ASP A 84 -6.15 -11.15 4.99
N ASP A 85 -6.60 -11.00 3.74
CA ASP A 85 -6.00 -10.10 2.76
C ASP A 85 -6.10 -8.63 3.19
N LEU A 86 -7.23 -8.23 3.78
CA LEU A 86 -7.43 -6.86 4.27
C LEU A 86 -6.64 -6.58 5.55
N GLU A 87 -6.58 -7.53 6.49
CA GLU A 87 -5.72 -7.38 7.67
C GLU A 87 -4.24 -7.26 7.27
N ALA A 88 -3.80 -8.04 6.26
CA ALA A 88 -2.44 -7.95 5.75
C ALA A 88 -2.15 -6.62 5.05
N LEU A 89 -3.12 -6.04 4.33
CA LEU A 89 -3.01 -4.68 3.80
C LEU A 89 -2.85 -3.66 4.93
N GLY A 90 -3.61 -3.80 6.02
CA GLY A 90 -3.47 -2.94 7.21
C GLY A 90 -2.07 -2.99 7.81
N HIS A 91 -1.50 -4.20 7.99
CA HIS A 91 -0.11 -4.34 8.44
C HIS A 91 0.89 -3.70 7.46
N MET A 92 0.66 -3.81 6.14
CA MET A 92 1.50 -3.17 5.12
C MET A 92 1.41 -1.64 5.15
N PHE A 93 0.22 -1.07 5.36
CA PHE A 93 0.05 0.37 5.55
C PHE A 93 0.80 0.87 6.79
N MET A 94 0.66 0.16 7.92
CA MET A 94 1.42 0.49 9.13
C MET A 94 2.93 0.38 8.92
N TYR A 95 3.38 -0.57 8.12
CA TYR A 95 4.79 -0.68 7.75
C TYR A 95 5.28 0.56 6.99
N PHE A 96 4.52 1.08 6.03
CA PHE A 96 4.88 2.31 5.32
C PHE A 96 4.91 3.53 6.25
N LEU A 97 3.90 3.68 7.11
CA LEU A 97 3.82 4.82 8.05
C LEU A 97 4.92 4.78 9.12
N ARG A 98 5.31 3.59 9.59
CA ARG A 98 6.32 3.40 10.65
C ARG A 98 7.76 3.30 10.15
N GLY A 99 7.93 2.87 8.90
CA GLY A 99 9.18 2.29 8.39
C GLY A 99 9.49 0.88 8.92
N SER A 100 8.86 0.45 10.04
CA SER A 100 9.02 -0.91 10.60
C SER A 100 7.84 -1.35 11.48
N LEU A 101 7.61 -2.65 11.58
CA LEU A 101 6.59 -3.27 12.44
C LEU A 101 7.22 -3.86 13.71
N PRO A 102 6.50 -3.86 14.86
CA PRO A 102 7.04 -4.32 16.15
C PRO A 102 7.57 -5.76 16.16
N TRP A 103 7.06 -6.60 15.27
CA TRP A 103 7.46 -8.00 15.12
C TRP A 103 8.55 -8.25 14.07
N GLN A 104 9.22 -7.20 13.58
CA GLN A 104 10.39 -7.34 12.69
C GLN A 104 11.66 -7.72 13.47
N GLY A 105 12.56 -8.46 12.83
CA GLY A 105 13.87 -8.79 13.39
C GLY A 105 13.88 -9.86 14.49
N LEU A 106 12.73 -10.43 14.84
CA LEU A 106 12.65 -11.51 15.84
C LEU A 106 13.45 -12.74 15.38
N LYS A 107 14.31 -13.23 16.29
CA LYS A 107 15.18 -14.40 16.12
C LYS A 107 14.60 -15.63 16.81
N ALA A 108 14.75 -16.79 16.18
CA ALA A 108 14.43 -18.10 16.73
C ALA A 108 15.28 -19.17 16.03
N ASP A 109 15.39 -20.34 16.65
CA ASP A 109 16.24 -21.43 16.15
C ASP A 109 15.59 -22.14 14.96
N THR A 110 14.26 -22.24 14.97
CA THR A 110 13.49 -22.81 13.86
C THR A 110 12.58 -21.78 13.18
N LEU A 111 12.23 -22.05 11.92
CA LEU A 111 11.26 -21.23 11.18
C LEU A 111 9.89 -21.25 11.87
N LYS A 112 9.46 -22.41 12.38
CA LYS A 112 8.19 -22.57 13.10
C LYS A 112 8.12 -21.66 14.33
N GLU A 113 9.15 -21.69 15.17
CA GLU A 113 9.23 -20.80 16.34
C GLU A 113 9.30 -19.33 15.95
N ARG A 114 9.99 -19.01 14.86
CA ARG A 114 10.04 -17.62 14.36
C ARG A 114 8.66 -17.12 13.99
N TYR A 115 7.88 -17.92 13.25
CA TYR A 115 6.50 -17.55 12.90
C TYR A 115 5.63 -17.46 14.16
N GLN A 116 5.76 -18.40 15.10
CA GLN A 116 5.04 -18.35 16.37
C GLN A 116 5.33 -17.05 17.14
N LYS A 117 6.61 -16.68 17.31
CA LYS A 117 7.00 -15.42 17.97
C LYS A 117 6.42 -14.19 17.27
N ILE A 118 6.43 -14.16 15.94
CA ILE A 118 5.82 -13.07 15.16
C ILE A 118 4.31 -13.00 15.42
N GLY A 119 3.61 -14.15 15.36
CA GLY A 119 2.17 -14.24 15.64
C GLY A 119 1.82 -13.83 17.07
N ASP A 120 2.64 -14.22 18.04
CA ASP A 120 2.48 -13.85 19.46
C ASP A 120 2.65 -12.35 19.65
N THR A 121 3.69 -11.75 19.08
CA THR A 121 3.89 -10.30 19.12
C THR A 121 2.73 -9.54 18.45
N LYS A 122 2.20 -10.03 17.31
CA LYS A 122 1.03 -9.42 16.65
C LYS A 122 -0.20 -9.41 17.56
N ARG A 123 -0.46 -10.50 18.27
CA ARG A 123 -1.58 -10.62 19.22
C ARG A 123 -1.37 -9.76 20.46
N ALA A 124 -0.14 -9.69 20.96
CA ALA A 124 0.24 -8.94 22.14
C ALA A 124 0.33 -7.44 21.90
N THR A 125 0.44 -6.98 20.64
CA THR A 125 0.48 -5.55 20.29
C THR A 125 -0.95 -5.03 20.10
N PRO A 126 -1.48 -4.17 21.00
CA PRO A 126 -2.77 -3.53 20.82
C PRO A 126 -2.81 -2.71 19.53
N VAL A 127 -4.00 -2.57 18.93
CA VAL A 127 -4.14 -1.79 17.68
C VAL A 127 -3.76 -0.34 17.92
N GLU A 128 -4.13 0.21 19.06
CA GLU A 128 -3.84 1.58 19.49
C GLU A 128 -2.32 1.80 19.53
N VAL A 129 -1.59 0.93 20.20
CA VAL A 129 -0.12 0.98 20.27
C VAL A 129 0.54 0.82 18.90
N LEU A 130 0.00 -0.05 18.04
CA LEU A 130 0.51 -0.20 16.68
C LEU A 130 0.31 1.08 15.86
N CYS A 131 -0.84 1.74 16.06
CA CYS A 131 -1.32 2.92 15.37
C CYS A 131 -0.80 4.25 15.96
N GLU A 132 -0.01 4.23 17.02
CA GLU A 132 0.60 5.42 17.64
C GLU A 132 2.12 5.54 17.34
N ASN A 133 2.63 6.76 17.50
CA ASN A 133 4.04 7.17 17.48
C ASN A 133 4.79 6.92 16.16
N PHE A 134 4.34 7.54 15.06
CA PHE A 134 5.06 7.50 13.77
C PHE A 134 6.01 8.69 13.60
N PRO A 135 7.15 8.52 12.89
CA PRO A 135 8.06 9.62 12.56
C PRO A 135 7.35 10.63 11.65
N GLY A 136 6.72 11.64 12.25
CA GLY A 136 5.78 12.60 11.64
C GLY A 136 4.73 13.11 12.64
N GLU A 137 4.48 12.34 13.69
CA GLU A 137 3.71 12.71 14.88
C GLU A 137 4.54 13.66 15.76
N SER A 138 4.67 14.89 15.30
CA SER A 138 5.18 15.95 16.17
C SER A 138 4.15 16.17 17.28
N THR A 139 4.43 15.63 18.47
CA THR A 139 3.77 15.96 19.74
C THR A 139 4.03 17.40 20.20
N ALA A 140 4.48 18.27 19.29
CA ALA A 140 4.58 19.68 19.56
C ALA A 140 3.17 20.19 19.90
N GLN A 141 2.94 20.46 21.19
CA GLN A 141 1.82 21.27 21.62
C GLN A 141 1.76 22.47 20.68
N PRO A 142 0.62 22.76 20.03
CA PRO A 142 0.50 24.01 19.30
C PRO A 142 0.90 25.13 20.29
N PRO A 143 1.74 26.10 19.89
CA PRO A 143 1.98 27.26 20.73
C PRO A 143 0.62 27.86 21.10
N ALA A 144 0.50 28.37 22.33
CA ALA A 144 -0.73 28.98 22.83
C ALA A 144 -1.34 29.90 21.76
N PRO A 145 -2.67 29.83 21.51
CA PRO A 145 -3.27 30.54 20.40
C PRO A 145 -3.04 32.04 20.53
N SER A 146 -2.30 32.63 19.58
CA SER A 146 -2.27 34.07 19.38
C SER A 146 -3.64 34.52 18.87
N PRO A 147 -4.26 35.58 19.41
CA PRO A 147 -5.65 35.96 19.11
C PRO A 147 -5.91 36.50 17.69
N LEU A 148 -4.98 36.38 16.74
CA LEU A 148 -5.06 37.05 15.43
C LEU A 148 -4.70 36.16 14.22
N SER A 149 -4.71 34.84 14.35
CA SER A 149 -4.47 33.94 13.22
C SER A 149 -5.43 32.74 13.27
N PRO A 150 -6.05 32.31 12.15
CA PRO A 150 -6.66 30.99 12.10
C PRO A 150 -5.55 29.96 12.30
N VAL A 151 -5.58 29.27 13.43
CA VAL A 151 -4.68 28.16 13.73
C VAL A 151 -4.92 27.09 12.67
N PRO A 152 -3.91 26.62 11.91
CA PRO A 152 -4.09 25.43 11.11
C PRO A 152 -4.46 24.31 12.08
N LEU A 153 -5.64 23.71 11.86
CA LEU A 153 -6.08 22.51 12.55
C LEU A 153 -4.89 21.55 12.64
N SER A 154 -4.57 21.08 13.85
CA SER A 154 -3.54 20.07 14.08
C SER A 154 -3.64 18.99 13.00
N PRO A 155 -2.53 18.57 12.38
CA PRO A 155 -2.57 17.53 11.34
C PRO A 155 -3.29 16.32 11.94
N CYS A 156 -4.47 16.01 11.40
CA CYS A 156 -5.30 14.94 11.91
C CYS A 156 -4.58 13.64 11.57
N VAL A 157 -4.04 13.01 12.61
CA VAL A 157 -3.07 11.92 12.51
C VAL A 157 -3.75 10.70 11.88
N PRO A 158 -3.14 10.02 10.88
CA PRO A 158 -3.71 8.81 10.27
C PRO A 158 -3.92 7.64 11.24
N ALA A 159 -3.47 7.79 12.50
CA ALA A 159 -3.59 6.82 13.58
C ALA A 159 -5.03 6.36 13.82
N GLU A 160 -6.01 7.28 13.87
CA GLU A 160 -7.38 6.94 14.23
C GLU A 160 -8.08 6.13 13.12
N GLU A 161 -8.00 6.57 11.87
CA GLU A 161 -8.57 5.85 10.73
C GLU A 161 -7.84 4.51 10.49
N MET A 162 -6.52 4.44 10.70
CA MET A 162 -5.78 3.17 10.65
C MET A 162 -6.19 2.21 11.76
N ALA A 163 -6.37 2.70 12.99
CA ALA A 163 -6.86 1.89 14.10
C ALA A 163 -8.27 1.38 13.82
N THR A 164 -9.14 2.24 13.28
CA THR A 164 -10.50 1.89 12.88
C THR A 164 -10.50 0.84 11.77
N TYR A 165 -9.66 1.00 10.74
CA TYR A 165 -9.45 -0.01 9.69
C TYR A 165 -9.04 -1.36 10.28
N LEU A 166 -8.01 -1.39 11.12
CA LEU A 166 -7.48 -2.62 11.70
C LEU A 166 -8.47 -3.31 12.64
N ARG A 167 -9.20 -2.54 13.47
CA ARG A 167 -10.27 -3.08 14.33
C ARG A 167 -11.39 -3.69 13.50
N TYR A 168 -11.79 -3.03 12.42
CA TYR A 168 -12.82 -3.55 11.52
C TYR A 168 -12.40 -4.88 10.90
N VAL A 169 -11.24 -4.93 10.22
CA VAL A 169 -10.83 -6.13 9.48
C VAL A 169 -10.49 -7.32 10.40
N ARG A 170 -9.99 -7.07 11.61
CA ARG A 170 -9.74 -8.12 12.62
C ARG A 170 -11.03 -8.72 13.20
N ARG A 171 -12.16 -8.02 13.11
CA ARG A 171 -13.46 -8.47 13.63
C ARG A 171 -14.35 -9.14 12.59
N LEU A 172 -14.02 -9.03 11.30
CA LEU A 172 -14.76 -9.69 10.23
C LEU A 172 -14.86 -11.21 10.46
N ASP A 173 -16.05 -11.76 10.27
CA ASP A 173 -16.24 -13.20 10.25
C ASP A 173 -15.56 -13.83 9.01
N PHE A 174 -15.25 -15.14 9.08
CA PHE A 174 -14.60 -15.86 7.98
C PHE A 174 -15.40 -15.82 6.68
N PHE A 175 -16.73 -15.86 6.76
CA PHE A 175 -17.61 -15.86 5.60
C PHE A 175 -18.05 -14.46 5.18
N GLU A 176 -17.75 -13.45 5.98
CA GLU A 176 -18.27 -12.09 5.81
C GLU A 176 -17.74 -11.44 4.53
N LYS A 177 -18.60 -10.68 3.85
CA LYS A 177 -18.20 -9.80 2.75
C LYS A 177 -17.75 -8.47 3.37
N PRO A 178 -16.48 -8.07 3.23
CA PRO A 178 -16.03 -6.77 3.72
C PRO A 178 -16.81 -5.62 3.05
N ASP A 179 -17.08 -4.58 3.82
CA ASP A 179 -17.57 -3.29 3.32
C ASP A 179 -16.38 -2.48 2.79
N TYR A 180 -16.03 -2.70 1.53
CA TYR A 180 -14.90 -2.01 0.90
C TYR A 180 -15.14 -0.52 0.72
N ASP A 181 -16.41 -0.09 0.60
CA ASP A 181 -16.76 1.32 0.47
C ASP A 181 -16.52 2.05 1.77
N TYR A 182 -16.94 1.48 2.91
CA TYR A 182 -16.59 1.98 4.23
C TYR A 182 -15.08 2.09 4.42
N LEU A 183 -14.32 1.03 4.09
CA LEU A 183 -12.86 1.04 4.23
C LEU A 183 -12.16 2.08 3.35
N ARG A 184 -12.66 2.31 2.12
CA ARG A 184 -12.18 3.42 1.28
C ARG A 184 -12.55 4.77 1.88
N LYS A 185 -13.79 4.90 2.35
CA LYS A 185 -14.34 6.14 2.88
C LYS A 185 -13.55 6.65 4.09
N LEU A 186 -13.10 5.75 4.97
CA LEU A 186 -12.19 6.11 6.07
C LEU A 186 -10.99 6.92 5.57
N PHE A 187 -10.31 6.44 4.53
CA PHE A 187 -9.11 7.09 4.01
C PHE A 187 -9.41 8.30 3.12
N THR A 188 -10.50 8.29 2.34
CA THR A 188 -10.87 9.47 1.53
C THR A 188 -11.30 10.63 2.41
N ASP A 189 -12.09 10.37 3.47
CA ASP A 189 -12.54 11.41 4.39
C ASP A 189 -11.36 12.00 5.17
N LEU A 190 -10.40 11.16 5.59
CA LEU A 190 -9.14 11.62 6.19
C LEU A 190 -8.32 12.47 5.21
N PHE A 191 -8.24 12.04 3.95
CA PHE A 191 -7.48 12.72 2.90
C PHE A 191 -8.06 14.11 2.61
N GLU A 192 -9.39 14.20 2.46
CA GLU A 192 -10.12 15.46 2.26
C GLU A 192 -10.03 16.38 3.48
N ARG A 193 -10.18 15.84 4.70
CA ARG A 193 -10.09 16.62 5.96
C ARG A 193 -8.72 17.28 6.15
N ASN A 194 -7.65 16.63 5.68
CA ASN A 194 -6.30 17.18 5.70
C ASN A 194 -5.99 18.10 4.50
N GLY A 195 -6.98 18.36 3.63
CA GLY A 195 -6.83 19.25 2.48
C GLY A 195 -5.92 18.69 1.38
N TYR A 196 -5.65 17.39 1.37
CA TYR A 196 -4.86 16.77 0.32
C TYR A 196 -5.65 16.73 -0.99
N VAL A 197 -4.94 16.87 -2.10
CA VAL A 197 -5.49 16.75 -3.46
C VAL A 197 -4.96 15.47 -4.07
N PHE A 198 -5.83 14.71 -4.74
CA PHE A 198 -5.43 13.45 -5.37
C PHE A 198 -4.83 13.72 -6.76
N ASP A 199 -3.63 14.31 -6.76
CA ASP A 199 -2.86 14.74 -7.94
C ASP A 199 -1.84 13.70 -8.44
N TYR A 200 -1.71 12.58 -7.72
CA TYR A 200 -0.73 11.51 -7.94
C TYR A 200 0.73 11.91 -7.67
N GLU A 201 0.95 12.99 -6.92
CA GLU A 201 2.28 13.40 -6.44
C GLU A 201 2.70 12.57 -5.21
N TYR A 202 3.12 11.33 -5.45
CA TYR A 202 3.66 10.46 -4.42
C TYR A 202 5.07 10.90 -3.97
N ASP A 203 5.55 10.43 -2.81
CA ASP A 203 6.89 10.76 -2.28
C ASP A 203 8.07 10.46 -3.24
N TRP A 204 7.85 9.58 -4.22
CA TRP A 204 8.83 9.21 -5.25
C TRP A 204 8.65 9.94 -6.58
N ALA A 205 7.64 10.81 -6.71
CA ALA A 205 7.47 11.65 -7.90
C ALA A 205 8.70 12.54 -8.11
N GLY A 206 9.13 12.68 -9.37
CA GLY A 206 10.35 13.42 -9.73
C GLY A 206 11.68 12.78 -9.32
N LYS A 207 11.69 11.68 -8.54
CA LYS A 207 12.91 10.96 -8.17
C LYS A 207 13.26 9.88 -9.21
N PRO A 208 14.55 9.64 -9.50
CA PRO A 208 14.95 8.57 -10.41
C PRO A 208 14.53 7.21 -9.84
N LEU A 209 13.70 6.49 -10.58
CA LEU A 209 13.29 5.13 -10.23
C LEU A 209 14.28 4.12 -10.83
N PRO A 210 14.64 3.05 -10.10
CA PRO A 210 15.48 2.00 -10.66
C PRO A 210 14.72 1.33 -11.82
N THR A 211 15.33 1.30 -13.00
CA THR A 211 14.80 0.58 -14.17
C THR A 211 15.75 -0.54 -14.59
N PRO A 212 15.25 -1.65 -15.18
CA PRO A 212 16.10 -2.73 -15.69
C PRO A 212 17.11 -2.30 -16.76
N ILE A 213 16.92 -1.12 -17.35
CA ILE A 213 17.72 -0.57 -18.46
C ILE A 213 18.69 0.55 -17.97
N GLY A 214 18.79 0.77 -16.65
CA GLY A 214 19.59 1.86 -16.07
C GLY A 214 18.79 3.13 -15.78
N THR A 215 19.41 4.12 -15.14
CA THR A 215 18.74 5.36 -14.70
C THR A 215 18.30 6.18 -15.92
N MET A 216 17.00 6.23 -16.18
CA MET A 216 16.45 7.17 -17.16
C MET A 216 16.36 8.54 -16.49
N HIS A 217 17.29 9.43 -16.82
CA HIS A 217 17.17 10.84 -16.48
C HIS A 217 15.97 11.41 -17.26
N SER A 218 14.93 11.84 -16.54
CA SER A 218 13.84 12.59 -17.12
C SER A 218 14.29 14.05 -17.33
N GLU A 219 15.00 14.30 -18.42
CA GLU A 219 15.19 15.64 -18.97
C GLU A 219 15.06 15.60 -20.49
N VAL A 220 13.90 16.05 -21.01
CA VAL A 220 13.87 16.86 -22.24
C VAL A 220 12.72 17.86 -22.09
N GLN A 221 13.03 19.09 -21.69
CA GLN A 221 12.19 20.24 -22.03
C GLN A 221 12.30 20.44 -23.54
N VAL A 222 11.19 20.24 -24.25
CA VAL A 222 11.10 20.56 -25.68
C VAL A 222 10.89 22.07 -25.82
N GLN A 223 11.94 22.81 -26.21
CA GLN A 223 11.77 24.16 -26.73
C GLN A 223 11.20 24.10 -28.15
N PRO A 224 10.25 24.98 -28.53
CA PRO A 224 9.73 25.02 -29.89
C PRO A 224 10.76 25.64 -30.85
N PRO A 225 10.77 25.26 -32.14
CA PRO A 225 11.76 25.72 -33.10
C PRO A 225 11.51 27.19 -33.45
N ASN A 226 12.54 28.02 -33.26
CA ASN A 226 12.52 29.41 -33.67
C ASN A 226 12.66 29.50 -35.20
N ARG A 227 11.68 30.14 -35.84
CA ARG A 227 11.65 30.43 -37.27
C ARG A 227 12.35 31.78 -37.51
N ASP A 228 12.90 31.93 -38.72
CA ASP A 228 13.54 33.11 -39.32
C ASP A 228 15.07 33.20 -39.07
N LYS A 229 15.95 33.29 -40.08
CA LYS A 229 15.85 34.04 -41.35
C LYS A 229 16.64 33.37 -42.49
N ALA A 230 16.02 33.33 -43.67
CA ALA A 230 16.66 33.34 -44.99
C ALA A 230 17.53 34.62 -45.11
N GLN A 231 18.61 34.79 -45.87
CA GLN A 231 19.12 34.29 -47.17
C GLN A 231 20.43 35.11 -47.44
N PRO A 232 21.07 35.19 -48.62
CA PRO A 232 21.51 34.19 -49.62
C PRO A 232 23.02 34.33 -49.99
N HIS A 233 23.45 33.57 -51.01
CA HIS A 233 24.59 33.78 -51.95
C HIS A 233 25.98 33.23 -51.51
N THR A 234 26.80 32.58 -52.34
CA THR A 234 26.73 32.05 -53.72
C THR A 234 27.98 31.19 -53.99
N LYS A 235 27.81 30.17 -54.85
CA LYS A 235 28.71 29.66 -55.91
C LYS A 235 30.07 29.00 -55.59
N HIS A 236 30.20 27.84 -56.25
CA HIS A 236 31.39 27.27 -56.94
C HIS A 236 32.39 26.48 -56.07
N GLN A 237 33.01 25.37 -56.48
CA GLN A 237 32.92 24.45 -57.62
C GLN A 237 33.95 23.32 -57.29
N VAL A 238 33.53 22.05 -57.36
CA VAL A 238 34.22 20.87 -57.97
C VAL A 238 35.68 20.49 -57.58
N SER A 239 35.83 19.19 -57.23
CA SER A 239 36.99 18.26 -57.33
C SER A 239 38.25 18.55 -56.50
N ASN A 240 38.98 17.57 -55.95
CA ASN A 240 39.21 16.15 -56.27
C ASN A 240 39.04 15.25 -55.04
#